data_AF-A0AA45JIP1-F1
#
_entry.id   AF-A0AA45JIP1-F1
#
_cell.length_a   1.000
_cell.length_b   1.000
_cell.length_c   1.000
_cell.angle_alpha   90.00
_cell.angle_beta   90.00
_cell.angle_gamma   90.00
#
_symmetry.space_group_name_H-M   'P 1'
#
loop_
_entity.id
_entity.type
_entity.pdbx_description
1 polymer ?
#
loop_
_entity_poly.entity_id
_entity_poly.type
_entity_poly.pdbx_seq_one_letter_code
_entity_poly.pdbx_strand_id
1 'polypeptide(L)'
;MAGMARVGEAAGPYDIGDLATTAEELANSHLDLGSVLVPVVEGGQVSVEMSVDHQPEAVYLMTPVGRVSVAAYAAPKSPGQWREVVGELAESLRAEGAQARTEDGHWGREIVAEVPGDECHRFIGVDGPRWMVRCVASGPPQAADQLAQLARAVLAESVVRRGGEPYPPREPLPLILPDVLAQQVRMAQQQMVDDGQLALDDLPPDFADHPPAQPGYDEQGFAPGAPGGDPFVDAQTEPTGSVPPEPGHVSPGTAMQQLRDLR
;
A
#
# COMPACT_ATOMS: atom_id res chain seq x y z
N MET A 1 -28.94 -1.21 -20.79
CA MET A 1 -28.83 -0.58 -19.46
C MET A 1 -28.29 -1.66 -18.53
N ALA A 2 -26.97 -1.80 -18.46
CA ALA A 2 -26.37 -2.64 -17.41
C ALA A 2 -26.64 -1.92 -16.08
N GLY A 3 -27.16 -2.63 -15.08
CA GLY A 3 -27.33 -2.05 -13.75
C GLY A 3 -25.97 -1.66 -13.19
N MET A 4 -25.85 -0.45 -12.64
CA MET A 4 -24.66 -0.03 -11.91
C MET A 4 -24.48 -0.96 -10.71
N ALA A 5 -23.29 -1.53 -10.55
CA ALA A 5 -23.01 -2.51 -9.50
C ALA A 5 -23.03 -1.84 -8.12
N ARG A 6 -23.37 -2.59 -7.07
CA ARG A 6 -23.24 -2.14 -5.67
C ARG A 6 -22.24 -3.02 -4.93
N VAL A 7 -21.41 -2.37 -4.12
CA VAL A 7 -20.58 -3.08 -3.13
C VAL A 7 -21.50 -3.82 -2.14
N GLY A 8 -21.13 -5.03 -1.72
CA GLY A 8 -21.96 -5.94 -0.93
C GLY A 8 -22.66 -7.06 -1.71
N GLU A 9 -22.54 -7.08 -3.05
CA GLU A 9 -23.11 -8.14 -3.90
C GLU A 9 -22.17 -9.34 -4.11
N ALA A 10 -21.03 -9.36 -3.41
CA ALA A 10 -19.98 -10.37 -3.51
C ALA A 10 -19.49 -10.62 -4.96
N ALA A 11 -19.58 -9.60 -5.82
CA ALA A 11 -19.24 -9.65 -7.24
C ALA A 11 -18.00 -8.81 -7.59
N GLY A 12 -17.38 -8.16 -6.61
CA GLY A 12 -16.16 -7.40 -6.79
C GLY A 12 -14.98 -8.29 -7.18
N PRO A 13 -13.79 -7.73 -7.41
CA PRO A 13 -13.46 -6.32 -7.23
C PRO A 13 -14.14 -5.43 -8.26
N TYR A 14 -14.57 -4.25 -7.84
CA TYR A 14 -15.37 -3.34 -8.66
C TYR A 14 -14.52 -2.24 -9.29
N ASP A 15 -14.87 -1.79 -10.49
CA ASP A 15 -14.37 -0.51 -11.01
C ASP A 15 -15.18 0.64 -10.39
N ILE A 16 -14.50 1.64 -9.82
CA ILE A 16 -15.18 2.79 -9.20
C ILE A 16 -16.11 3.54 -10.18
N GLY A 17 -15.81 3.52 -11.48
CA GLY A 17 -16.61 4.17 -12.51
C GLY A 17 -17.95 3.47 -12.79
N ASP A 18 -18.09 2.21 -12.39
CA ASP A 18 -19.28 1.37 -12.63
C ASP A 18 -20.16 1.21 -11.38
N LEU A 19 -19.78 1.84 -10.25
CA LEU A 19 -20.46 1.71 -8.97
C LEU A 19 -21.62 2.70 -8.78
N ALA A 20 -22.75 2.19 -8.29
CA ALA A 20 -23.84 2.99 -7.73
C ALA A 20 -23.62 3.35 -6.26
N THR A 21 -22.71 2.67 -5.56
CA THR A 21 -22.32 3.01 -4.18
C THR A 21 -21.66 4.39 -4.15
N THR A 22 -22.12 5.27 -3.27
CA THR A 22 -21.59 6.63 -3.19
C THR A 22 -20.22 6.69 -2.52
N ALA A 23 -19.48 7.77 -2.77
CA ALA A 23 -18.18 7.99 -2.13
C ALA A 23 -18.30 8.09 -0.59
N GLU A 24 -19.42 8.63 -0.07
CA GLU A 24 -19.67 8.71 1.36
C GLU A 24 -19.92 7.33 2.00
N GLU A 25 -20.68 6.46 1.33
CA GLU A 25 -20.86 5.06 1.76
C GLU A 25 -19.51 4.31 1.78
N LEU A 26 -18.68 4.51 0.76
CA LEU A 26 -17.34 3.92 0.69
C LEU A 26 -16.44 4.46 1.81
N ALA A 27 -16.44 5.77 2.08
CA ALA A 27 -15.61 6.37 3.13
C ALA A 27 -15.93 5.82 4.54
N ASN A 28 -17.16 5.36 4.78
CA ASN A 28 -17.57 4.79 6.06
C ASN A 28 -17.25 3.29 6.21
N SER A 29 -16.94 2.59 5.11
CA SER A 29 -16.82 1.13 5.08
C SER A 29 -15.49 0.62 4.50
N HIS A 30 -14.75 1.49 3.82
CA HIS A 30 -13.52 1.15 3.13
C HIS A 30 -12.39 2.10 3.53
N LEU A 31 -11.18 1.55 3.59
CA LEU A 31 -9.95 2.29 3.67
C LEU A 31 -9.55 2.71 2.25
N ASP A 32 -9.48 4.01 1.98
CA ASP A 32 -9.03 4.55 0.70
C ASP A 32 -7.51 4.55 0.62
N LEU A 33 -6.95 3.71 -0.26
CA LEU A 33 -5.51 3.57 -0.49
C LEU A 33 -5.04 4.28 -1.77
N GLY A 34 -5.83 5.23 -2.28
CA GLY A 34 -5.57 5.96 -3.52
C GLY A 34 -6.06 5.18 -4.74
N SER A 35 -5.33 4.14 -5.14
CA SER A 35 -5.66 3.35 -6.34
C SER A 35 -6.61 2.18 -6.09
N VAL A 36 -6.80 1.81 -4.82
CA VAL A 36 -7.74 0.79 -4.38
C VAL A 36 -8.39 1.22 -3.07
N LEU A 37 -9.66 0.88 -2.88
CA LEU A 37 -10.37 1.00 -1.62
C LEU A 37 -10.63 -0.41 -1.12
N VAL A 38 -10.17 -0.71 0.08
CA VAL A 38 -10.27 -2.05 0.68
C VAL A 38 -11.26 -2.04 1.84
N PRO A 39 -12.08 -3.08 2.03
CA PRO A 39 -13.06 -3.11 3.11
C PRO A 39 -12.35 -3.07 4.47
N VAL A 40 -12.92 -2.32 5.41
CA VAL A 40 -12.50 -2.38 6.81
C VAL A 40 -13.01 -3.69 7.41
N VAL A 41 -12.10 -4.55 7.85
CA VAL A 41 -12.44 -5.83 8.50
C VAL A 41 -12.70 -5.59 9.98
N GLU A 42 -13.81 -6.11 10.50
CA GLU A 42 -14.14 -5.99 11.93
C GLU A 42 -13.04 -6.63 12.81
N GLY A 43 -12.52 -5.86 13.76
CA GLY A 43 -11.39 -6.28 14.60
C GLY A 43 -10.06 -6.38 13.85
N GLY A 44 -10.01 -6.01 12.58
CA GLY A 44 -8.79 -5.93 11.78
C GLY A 44 -7.93 -4.73 12.19
N GLN A 45 -6.62 -4.93 12.24
CA GLN A 45 -5.65 -3.85 12.41
C GLN A 45 -4.99 -3.55 11.07
N VAL A 46 -4.51 -2.32 10.88
CA VAL A 46 -3.78 -1.94 9.68
C VAL A 46 -2.30 -1.83 10.02
N SER A 47 -1.46 -2.51 9.26
CA SER A 47 -0.01 -2.37 9.29
C SER A 47 0.46 -1.78 7.96
N VAL A 48 1.41 -0.86 8.01
CA VAL A 48 1.97 -0.22 6.83
C VAL A 48 3.43 -0.57 6.72
N GLU A 49 3.82 -1.04 5.54
CA GLU A 49 5.21 -1.27 5.17
C GLU A 49 5.72 -0.05 4.42
N MET A 50 6.83 0.49 4.89
CA MET A 50 7.49 1.66 4.33
C MET A 50 8.77 1.23 3.63
N SER A 51 9.05 1.82 2.49
CA SER A 51 10.32 1.68 1.81
C SER A 51 11.44 2.38 2.60
N VAL A 52 12.69 2.15 2.17
CA VAL A 52 13.88 2.85 2.69
C VAL A 52 13.81 4.37 2.51
N ASP A 53 13.05 4.84 1.52
CA ASP A 53 12.80 6.26 1.26
C ASP A 53 11.57 6.79 2.03
N HIS A 54 11.06 6.01 3.00
CA HIS A 54 9.89 6.31 3.83
C HIS A 54 8.59 6.52 3.05
N GLN A 55 8.47 5.88 1.88
CA GLN A 55 7.24 5.87 1.10
C GLN A 55 6.44 4.60 1.40
N PRO A 56 5.10 4.66 1.44
CA PRO A 56 4.30 3.46 1.63
C PRO A 56 4.49 2.49 0.46
N GLU A 57 4.94 1.27 0.76
CA GLU A 57 5.11 0.20 -0.23
C GLU A 57 3.93 -0.78 -0.21
N ALA A 58 3.45 -1.12 0.98
CA ALA A 58 2.29 -1.99 1.14
C ALA A 58 1.46 -1.64 2.38
N VAL A 59 0.18 -1.98 2.32
CA VAL A 59 -0.74 -1.93 3.47
C VAL A 59 -1.30 -3.32 3.70
N TYR A 60 -1.18 -3.81 4.93
CA TYR A 60 -1.67 -5.10 5.38
C TYR A 60 -2.85 -4.94 6.34
N LEU A 61 -3.94 -5.62 6.02
CA LEU A 61 -5.05 -5.87 6.93
C LEU A 61 -4.70 -7.09 7.77
N MET A 62 -4.39 -6.86 9.04
CA MET A 62 -4.06 -7.88 10.05
C MET A 62 -5.35 -8.43 10.65
N THR A 63 -5.52 -9.74 10.64
CA THR A 63 -6.69 -10.44 11.20
C THR A 63 -6.23 -11.63 12.06
N PRO A 64 -7.11 -12.23 12.88
CA PRO A 64 -6.79 -13.45 13.63
C PRO A 64 -6.40 -14.65 12.76
N VAL A 65 -6.79 -14.65 11.47
CA VAL A 65 -6.51 -15.73 10.52
C VAL A 65 -5.13 -15.57 9.86
N GLY A 66 -4.64 -14.33 9.78
CA GLY A 66 -3.43 -13.93 9.08
C GLY A 66 -3.60 -12.53 8.51
N ARG A 67 -2.75 -12.17 7.55
CA ARG A 67 -2.73 -10.82 6.97
C ARG A 67 -3.04 -10.83 5.49
N VAL A 68 -3.67 -9.76 5.02
CA VAL A 68 -4.06 -9.58 3.63
C VAL A 68 -3.59 -8.23 3.12
N SER A 69 -2.96 -8.19 1.94
CA SER A 69 -2.70 -6.96 1.20
C SER A 69 -3.40 -6.99 -0.15
N VAL A 70 -3.81 -5.81 -0.62
CA VAL A 70 -4.42 -5.63 -1.93
C VAL A 70 -3.72 -4.47 -2.63
N ALA A 71 -3.23 -4.73 -3.85
CA ALA A 71 -2.56 -3.73 -4.67
C ALA A 71 -3.14 -3.70 -6.08
N ALA A 72 -3.27 -2.51 -6.65
CA ALA A 72 -3.71 -2.32 -8.03
C ALA A 72 -2.52 -2.04 -8.94
N TYR A 73 -2.60 -2.53 -10.18
CA TYR A 73 -1.58 -2.41 -11.21
C TYR A 73 -2.22 -1.89 -12.49
N ALA A 74 -1.46 -1.13 -13.25
CA ALA A 74 -1.86 -0.73 -14.58
C ALA A 74 -1.93 -1.95 -15.52
N ALA A 75 -2.97 -2.00 -16.36
CA ALA A 75 -3.16 -3.08 -17.31
C ALA A 75 -3.34 -2.59 -18.75
N PRO A 76 -2.94 -3.40 -19.75
CA PRO A 76 -3.19 -3.08 -21.14
C PRO A 76 -4.69 -3.15 -21.45
N LYS A 77 -5.07 -2.73 -22.66
CA LYS A 77 -6.46 -2.88 -23.12
C LYS A 77 -6.85 -4.35 -23.34
N SER A 78 -5.87 -5.21 -23.62
CA SER A 78 -6.09 -6.65 -23.77
C SER A 78 -6.24 -7.30 -22.40
N PRO A 79 -7.23 -8.19 -22.21
CA PRO A 79 -7.39 -8.91 -20.95
C PRO A 79 -6.30 -9.99 -20.79
N GLY A 80 -6.14 -10.51 -19.57
CA GLY A 80 -5.32 -11.68 -19.30
C GLY A 80 -3.95 -11.40 -18.68
N GLN A 81 -3.70 -10.19 -18.19
CA GLN A 81 -2.45 -9.87 -17.50
C GLN A 81 -2.26 -10.78 -16.28
N TRP A 82 -3.30 -10.98 -15.47
CA TRP A 82 -3.20 -11.90 -14.33
C TRP A 82 -2.83 -13.33 -14.75
N ARG A 83 -3.34 -13.80 -15.89
CA ARG A 83 -3.01 -15.15 -16.41
C ARG A 83 -1.52 -15.32 -16.69
N GLU A 84 -0.88 -14.28 -17.24
CA GLU A 84 0.56 -14.26 -17.49
C GLU A 84 1.33 -14.18 -16.17
N VAL A 85 0.93 -13.26 -15.29
CA VAL A 85 1.53 -13.07 -13.96
C VAL A 85 1.46 -14.35 -13.11
N VAL A 86 0.39 -15.13 -13.18
CA VAL A 86 0.28 -16.40 -12.44
C VAL A 86 1.36 -17.40 -12.84
N GLY A 87 1.69 -17.48 -14.14
CA GLY A 87 2.74 -18.38 -14.62
C GLY A 87 4.10 -17.96 -14.07
N GLU A 88 4.45 -16.70 -14.29
CA GLU A 88 5.72 -16.10 -13.86
C GLU A 88 5.90 -16.17 -12.33
N LEU A 89 4.86 -15.81 -11.58
CA LEU A 89 4.88 -15.80 -10.12
C LEU A 89 5.03 -17.22 -9.54
N ALA A 90 4.30 -18.20 -10.08
CA ALA A 90 4.44 -19.58 -9.62
C ALA A 90 5.83 -20.17 -9.94
N GLU A 91 6.45 -19.77 -11.05
CA GLU A 91 7.83 -20.14 -11.37
C GLU A 91 8.84 -19.50 -10.42
N SER A 92 8.71 -18.19 -10.15
CA SER A 92 9.58 -17.47 -9.20
C SER A 92 9.52 -18.09 -7.81
N LEU A 93 8.31 -18.32 -7.28
CA LEU A 93 8.11 -18.90 -5.94
C LEU A 93 8.76 -20.29 -5.82
N ARG A 94 8.70 -21.12 -6.86
CA ARG A 94 9.39 -22.42 -6.87
C ARG A 94 10.90 -22.28 -6.93
N ALA A 95 11.41 -21.34 -7.73
CA ALA A 95 12.84 -21.05 -7.80
C ALA A 95 13.39 -20.58 -6.44
N GLU A 96 12.56 -19.94 -5.64
CA GLU A 96 12.86 -19.47 -4.28
C GLU A 96 12.66 -20.54 -3.19
N GLY A 97 12.23 -21.75 -3.58
CA GLY A 97 12.11 -22.90 -2.68
C GLY A 97 10.74 -23.13 -2.07
N ALA A 98 9.72 -22.34 -2.44
CA ALA A 98 8.35 -22.57 -2.02
C ALA A 98 7.69 -23.71 -2.81
N GLN A 99 6.79 -24.44 -2.16
CA GLN A 99 5.89 -25.38 -2.83
C GLN A 99 4.71 -24.61 -3.40
N ALA A 100 4.82 -24.14 -4.65
CA ALA A 100 3.76 -23.40 -5.32
C ALA A 100 2.89 -24.30 -6.21
N ARG A 101 1.58 -24.25 -6.00
CA ARG A 101 0.54 -24.86 -6.83
C ARG A 101 -0.45 -23.82 -7.33
N THR A 102 -1.04 -24.09 -8.48
CA THR A 102 -2.12 -23.27 -9.04
C THR A 102 -3.44 -23.97 -8.77
N GLU A 103 -4.42 -23.22 -8.30
CA GLU A 103 -5.79 -23.69 -8.04
C GLU A 103 -6.79 -22.86 -8.84
N ASP A 104 -7.94 -23.44 -9.19
CA ASP A 104 -9.05 -22.70 -9.77
C ASP A 104 -9.88 -22.08 -8.65
N GLY A 105 -9.99 -20.74 -8.68
CA GLY A 105 -10.73 -19.92 -7.74
C GLY A 105 -11.88 -19.15 -8.38
N HIS A 106 -12.53 -18.29 -7.59
CA HIS A 106 -13.75 -17.57 -8.02
C HIS A 106 -13.52 -16.71 -9.28
N TRP A 107 -12.39 -16.00 -9.35
CA TRP A 107 -12.03 -15.14 -10.49
C TRP A 107 -11.11 -15.82 -11.52
N GLY A 108 -10.87 -17.12 -11.37
CA GLY A 108 -9.92 -17.88 -12.19
C GLY A 108 -8.74 -18.38 -11.37
N ARG A 109 -7.58 -18.51 -12.02
CA ARG A 109 -6.40 -19.15 -11.41
C ARG A 109 -5.88 -18.35 -10.22
N GLU A 110 -5.67 -19.04 -9.11
CA GLU A 110 -5.03 -18.56 -7.89
C GLU A 110 -3.73 -19.34 -7.67
N ILE A 111 -2.78 -18.77 -6.92
CA ILE A 111 -1.57 -19.49 -6.49
C ILE A 111 -1.66 -19.75 -5.00
N VAL A 112 -1.34 -20.96 -4.58
CA VAL A 112 -1.04 -21.29 -3.20
C VAL A 112 0.42 -21.68 -3.12
N ALA A 113 1.17 -20.97 -2.29
CA ALA A 113 2.58 -21.24 -2.05
C ALA A 113 2.80 -21.52 -0.57
N GLU A 114 3.41 -22.66 -0.29
CA GLU A 114 3.78 -23.04 1.08
C GLU A 114 5.30 -23.00 1.18
N VAL A 115 5.81 -22.19 2.11
CA VAL A 115 7.23 -22.18 2.45
C VAL A 115 7.43 -23.24 3.54
N PRO A 116 8.25 -24.30 3.30
CA PRO A 116 8.38 -25.40 4.25
C PRO A 116 8.84 -24.93 5.64
N GLY A 117 8.02 -25.17 6.67
CA GLY A 117 8.31 -24.79 8.05
C GLY A 117 7.98 -23.34 8.41
N ASP A 118 7.31 -22.61 7.51
CA ASP A 118 7.02 -21.18 7.65
C ASP A 118 5.56 -20.86 7.26
N GLU A 119 5.31 -19.75 6.57
CA GLU A 119 3.98 -19.31 6.14
C GLU A 119 3.42 -20.02 4.88
N CYS A 120 2.10 -20.01 4.78
CA CYS A 120 1.35 -20.26 3.57
C CYS A 120 0.87 -18.93 2.99
N HIS A 121 1.04 -18.77 1.68
CA HIS A 121 0.62 -17.60 0.92
C HIS A 121 -0.42 -18.01 -0.13
N ARG A 122 -1.48 -17.21 -0.26
CA ARG A 122 -2.41 -17.28 -1.38
C ARG A 122 -2.40 -15.99 -2.17
N PHE A 123 -2.25 -16.11 -3.48
CA PHE A 123 -2.28 -15.00 -4.42
C PHE A 123 -3.53 -15.12 -5.30
N ILE A 124 -4.35 -14.08 -5.31
CA ILE A 124 -5.55 -13.97 -6.13
C ILE A 124 -5.41 -12.69 -6.94
N GLY A 125 -5.69 -12.75 -8.23
CA GLY A 125 -5.69 -11.55 -9.07
C GLY A 125 -6.88 -11.52 -10.00
N VAL A 126 -7.31 -10.30 -10.34
CA VAL A 126 -8.47 -10.04 -11.17
C VAL A 126 -8.14 -8.94 -12.15
N ASP A 127 -8.36 -9.21 -13.44
CA ASP A 127 -8.24 -8.23 -14.50
C ASP A 127 -9.54 -7.42 -14.63
N GLY A 128 -9.43 -6.10 -14.66
CA GLY A 128 -10.53 -5.17 -14.92
C GLY A 128 -10.22 -4.21 -16.07
N PRO A 129 -11.04 -3.15 -16.27
CA PRO A 129 -10.85 -2.17 -17.33
C PRO A 129 -9.54 -1.37 -17.20
N ARG A 130 -8.47 -1.86 -17.84
CA ARG A 130 -7.13 -1.23 -17.85
C ARG A 130 -6.44 -1.18 -16.48
N TRP A 131 -6.90 -2.00 -15.55
CA TRP A 131 -6.24 -2.28 -14.28
C TRP A 131 -6.27 -3.78 -14.01
N MET A 132 -5.38 -4.23 -13.14
CA MET A 132 -5.40 -5.57 -12.55
C MET A 132 -5.20 -5.38 -11.04
N VAL A 133 -5.96 -6.09 -10.21
CA VAL A 133 -5.78 -6.08 -8.76
C VAL A 133 -5.20 -7.41 -8.31
N ARG A 134 -4.27 -7.38 -7.37
CA ARG A 134 -3.68 -8.55 -6.73
C ARG A 134 -3.93 -8.49 -5.23
N CYS A 135 -4.56 -9.54 -4.71
CA CYS A 135 -4.72 -9.81 -3.30
C CYS A 135 -3.71 -10.89 -2.88
N VAL A 136 -2.98 -10.64 -1.80
CA VAL A 136 -2.07 -11.62 -1.19
C VAL A 136 -2.50 -11.85 0.24
N ALA A 137 -2.75 -13.10 0.61
CA ALA A 137 -3.06 -13.49 1.97
C ALA A 137 -1.98 -14.42 2.51
N SER A 138 -1.45 -14.11 3.68
CA SER A 138 -0.34 -14.82 4.32
C SER A 138 -0.70 -15.20 5.74
N GLY A 139 -0.29 -16.39 6.17
CA GLY A 139 -0.49 -16.83 7.55
C GLY A 139 -0.06 -18.29 7.76
N PRO A 140 -0.37 -18.87 8.92
CA PRO A 140 0.08 -20.22 9.24
C PRO A 140 -0.54 -21.25 8.28
N PRO A 141 0.19 -22.31 7.89
CA PRO A 141 -0.31 -23.32 6.95
C PRO A 141 -1.64 -23.97 7.37
N GLN A 142 -1.89 -24.09 8.67
CA GLN A 142 -3.14 -24.65 9.20
C GLN A 142 -4.36 -23.76 8.93
N ALA A 143 -4.16 -22.48 8.62
CA ALA A 143 -5.21 -21.52 8.29
C ALA A 143 -5.42 -21.34 6.78
N ALA A 144 -4.79 -22.14 5.91
CA ALA A 144 -4.81 -21.95 4.45
C ALA A 144 -6.23 -21.81 3.85
N ASP A 145 -7.19 -22.62 4.31
CA ASP A 145 -8.59 -22.55 3.84
C ASP A 145 -9.29 -21.27 4.31
N GLN A 146 -8.99 -20.83 5.54
CA GLN A 146 -9.54 -19.59 6.10
C GLN A 146 -8.93 -18.36 5.43
N LEU A 147 -7.62 -18.38 5.15
CA LEU A 147 -6.93 -17.37 4.35
C LEU A 147 -7.56 -17.24 2.96
N ALA A 148 -7.93 -18.37 2.34
CA ALA A 148 -8.63 -18.35 1.05
C ALA A 148 -9.98 -17.64 1.13
N GLN A 149 -10.77 -17.92 2.17
CA GLN A 149 -12.06 -17.28 2.38
C GLN A 149 -11.90 -15.79 2.68
N LEU A 150 -10.95 -15.43 3.55
CA LEU A 150 -10.66 -14.05 3.90
C LEU A 150 -10.20 -13.25 2.68
N ALA A 151 -9.23 -13.75 1.92
CA ALA A 151 -8.73 -13.10 0.71
C ALA A 151 -9.84 -12.82 -0.29
N ARG A 152 -10.71 -13.82 -0.54
CA ARG A 152 -11.85 -13.67 -1.44
C ARG A 152 -12.90 -12.71 -0.89
N ALA A 153 -13.20 -12.75 0.42
CA ALA A 153 -14.14 -11.82 1.02
C ALA A 153 -13.65 -10.37 0.92
N VAL A 154 -12.37 -10.12 1.22
CA VAL A 154 -11.74 -8.79 1.05
C VAL A 154 -11.82 -8.36 -0.40
N LEU A 155 -11.40 -9.22 -1.33
CA LEU A 155 -11.34 -8.87 -2.75
C LEU A 155 -12.72 -8.67 -3.40
N ALA A 156 -13.74 -9.39 -2.93
CA ALA A 156 -15.11 -9.27 -3.41
C ALA A 156 -15.79 -7.94 -3.01
N GLU A 157 -15.25 -7.25 -2.01
CA GLU A 157 -15.71 -5.92 -1.59
C GLU A 157 -14.76 -4.80 -2.04
N SER A 158 -13.52 -5.12 -2.43
CA SER A 158 -12.55 -4.12 -2.90
C SER A 158 -13.02 -3.36 -4.14
N VAL A 159 -12.70 -2.07 -4.18
CA VAL A 159 -13.01 -1.16 -5.29
C VAL A 159 -11.72 -0.60 -5.87
N VAL A 160 -11.51 -0.70 -7.18
CA VAL A 160 -10.34 -0.18 -7.88
C VAL A 160 -10.63 1.22 -8.44
N ARG A 161 -9.75 2.17 -8.10
CA ARG A 161 -9.73 3.54 -8.64
C ARG A 161 -8.45 3.71 -9.46
N ARG A 162 -8.50 3.28 -10.72
CA ARG A 162 -7.34 3.38 -11.63
C ARG A 162 -6.90 4.84 -11.87
N GLY A 163 -7.86 5.77 -11.88
CA GLY A 163 -7.62 7.16 -12.27
C GLY A 163 -7.39 7.34 -13.78
N GLY A 164 -7.04 8.57 -14.16
CA GLY A 164 -6.87 8.97 -15.57
C GLY A 164 -5.42 8.99 -16.05
N GLU A 165 -4.45 8.93 -15.14
CA GLU A 165 -3.03 9.09 -15.45
C GLU A 165 -2.47 7.90 -16.25
N PRO A 166 -1.52 8.15 -17.17
CA PRO A 166 -0.90 7.09 -17.95
C PRO A 166 0.18 6.37 -17.14
N TYR A 167 -0.01 5.06 -16.95
CA TYR A 167 0.98 4.15 -16.37
C TYR A 167 1.30 3.03 -17.37
N PRO A 168 2.58 2.65 -17.53
CA PRO A 168 2.98 1.45 -18.25
C PRO A 168 2.30 0.19 -17.70
N PRO A 169 1.89 -0.76 -18.55
CA PRO A 169 1.33 -2.03 -18.08
C PRO A 169 2.27 -2.75 -17.11
N ARG A 170 1.68 -3.40 -16.10
CA ARG A 170 2.35 -4.10 -14.98
C ARG A 170 2.98 -3.21 -13.91
N GLU A 171 3.01 -1.90 -14.08
CA GLU A 171 3.45 -1.02 -13.00
C GLU A 171 2.38 -0.92 -11.89
N PRO A 172 2.79 -0.90 -10.61
CA PRO A 172 1.88 -0.65 -9.50
C PRO A 172 1.28 0.75 -9.65
N LEU A 173 -0.02 0.86 -9.39
CA LEU A 173 -0.69 2.16 -9.28
C LEU A 173 -0.36 2.79 -7.92
N PRO A 174 -0.39 4.14 -7.80
CA PRO A 174 0.00 4.81 -6.58
C PRO A 174 -0.76 4.31 -5.34
N LEU A 175 0.01 4.06 -4.27
CA LEU A 175 -0.50 3.76 -2.94
C LEU A 175 -0.46 5.05 -2.12
N ILE A 176 -1.61 5.46 -1.60
CA ILE A 176 -1.74 6.69 -0.80
C ILE A 176 -2.31 6.29 0.55
N LEU A 177 -1.63 6.65 1.63
CA LEU A 177 -2.17 6.44 2.98
C LEU A 177 -3.14 7.58 3.32
N PRO A 178 -4.31 7.27 3.90
CA PRO A 178 -5.17 8.28 4.49
C PRO A 178 -4.43 9.09 5.56
N ASP A 179 -4.73 10.39 5.66
CA ASP A 179 -4.07 11.30 6.59
C ASP A 179 -4.05 10.78 8.03
N VAL A 180 -5.16 10.17 8.47
CA VAL A 180 -5.29 9.59 9.81
C VAL A 180 -4.28 8.46 10.02
N LEU A 181 -4.15 7.55 9.04
CA LEU A 181 -3.21 6.44 9.12
C LEU A 181 -1.77 6.93 9.00
N ALA A 182 -1.51 7.87 8.09
CA ALA A 182 -0.20 8.48 7.93
C ALA A 182 0.27 9.20 9.23
N GLN A 183 -0.63 9.87 9.94
CA GLN A 183 -0.33 10.47 11.23
C GLN A 183 -0.04 9.43 12.31
N GLN A 184 -0.83 8.36 12.37
CA GLN A 184 -0.61 7.26 13.33
C GLN A 184 0.74 6.58 13.11
N VAL A 185 1.12 6.30 11.86
CA VAL A 185 2.44 5.72 11.55
C VAL A 185 3.56 6.66 11.97
N ARG A 186 3.45 7.97 11.70
CA ARG A 186 4.43 8.97 12.14
C ARG A 186 4.56 9.03 13.66
N MET A 187 3.45 8.99 14.40
CA MET A 187 3.47 8.97 15.86
C MET A 187 4.12 7.70 16.41
N ALA A 188 3.82 6.54 15.83
CA ALA A 188 4.43 5.26 16.24
C ALA A 188 5.94 5.26 15.98
N GLN A 189 6.39 5.78 14.84
CA GLN A 189 7.82 5.94 14.53
C GLN A 189 8.52 6.88 15.50
N GLN A 190 7.91 8.02 15.86
CA GLN A 190 8.48 8.94 16.86
C GLN A 190 8.64 8.27 18.23
N GLN A 191 7.66 7.49 18.66
CA GLN A 191 7.75 6.75 19.93
C GLN A 191 8.90 5.73 19.92
N MET A 192 9.08 5.00 18.83
CA MET A 192 10.19 4.05 18.69
C MET A 192 11.57 4.72 18.69
N VAL A 193 11.66 5.95 18.16
CA VAL A 193 12.88 6.76 18.21
C VAL A 193 13.13 7.25 19.64
N ASP A 194 12.11 7.75 20.33
CA ASP A 194 12.20 8.20 21.73
C ASP A 194 12.59 7.06 22.68
N ASP A 195 12.10 5.84 22.41
CA ASP A 195 12.45 4.61 23.15
C ASP A 195 13.83 4.05 22.76
N GLY A 196 14.56 4.70 21.84
CA GLY A 196 15.90 4.33 21.40
C GLY A 196 15.97 3.05 20.56
N GLN A 197 14.84 2.62 19.98
CA GLN A 197 14.73 1.45 19.11
C GLN A 197 14.97 1.78 17.63
N LEU A 198 14.87 3.06 17.24
CA LEU A 198 15.20 3.58 15.91
C LEU A 198 16.18 4.76 16.04
N ALA A 199 17.19 4.83 15.17
CA ALA A 199 18.13 5.94 15.13
C ALA A 199 17.52 7.15 14.41
N LEU A 200 17.78 8.36 14.93
CA LEU A 200 17.30 9.63 14.35
C LEU A 200 17.73 9.86 12.89
N ASP A 201 18.79 9.19 12.44
CA ASP A 201 19.32 9.27 11.07
C ASP A 201 18.43 8.53 10.03
N ASP A 202 17.48 7.69 10.47
CA ASP A 202 16.53 6.95 9.64
C ASP A 202 15.12 7.60 9.60
N LEU A 203 15.01 8.92 9.81
CA LEU A 203 13.75 9.66 9.66
C LEU A 203 13.81 10.60 8.44
N PRO A 204 12.72 10.79 7.68
CA PRO A 204 12.73 11.66 6.51
C PRO A 204 12.87 13.15 6.89
N PRO A 205 13.46 13.98 6.02
CA PRO A 205 13.81 15.38 6.31
C PRO A 205 12.60 16.31 6.55
N ASP A 206 11.40 15.93 6.11
CA ASP A 206 10.17 16.73 6.29
C ASP A 206 9.66 16.74 7.75
N PHE A 207 10.30 16.00 8.66
CA PHE A 207 9.97 15.96 10.09
C PHE A 207 10.39 17.23 10.85
N ALA A 208 11.29 18.05 10.30
CA ALA A 208 11.85 19.19 11.03
C ALA A 208 10.98 20.46 10.99
N ASP A 209 10.05 20.59 10.03
CA ASP A 209 9.38 21.89 9.78
C ASP A 209 8.01 22.07 10.45
N HIS A 210 7.37 21.02 10.95
CA HIS A 210 6.09 21.14 11.68
C HIS A 210 6.06 20.29 12.96
N PRO A 211 6.52 20.83 14.10
CA PRO A 211 6.26 20.19 15.39
C PRO A 211 4.74 20.11 15.64
N PRO A 212 4.23 19.03 16.26
CA PRO A 212 2.84 19.00 16.68
C PRO A 212 2.56 20.18 17.63
N ALA A 213 1.44 20.87 17.40
CA ALA A 213 0.99 21.93 18.30
C ALA A 213 0.85 21.36 19.71
N GLN A 214 1.76 21.74 20.60
CA GLN A 214 1.72 21.31 21.99
C GLN A 214 0.44 21.86 22.64
N PRO A 215 -0.33 21.04 23.39
CA PRO A 215 -1.44 21.55 24.18
C PRO A 215 -0.89 22.48 25.26
N GLY A 216 -1.35 23.74 25.23
CA GLY A 216 -0.84 24.83 26.04
C GLY A 216 -0.94 24.57 27.53
N TYR A 217 0.22 24.63 28.20
CA TYR A 217 0.35 24.88 29.61
C TYR A 217 0.58 26.39 29.80
N ASP A 218 -0.41 27.09 30.32
CA ASP A 218 -0.29 28.46 30.80
C ASP A 218 0.65 28.48 32.02
N GLU A 219 1.91 28.87 31.82
CA GLU A 219 2.74 29.35 32.91
C GLU A 219 3.02 30.85 32.74
N GLN A 220 2.42 31.59 33.65
CA GLN A 220 2.48 33.03 33.77
C GLN A 220 3.89 33.49 34.18
N GLY A 221 4.38 34.49 33.45
CA GLY A 221 5.23 35.55 33.99
C GLY A 221 6.73 35.30 33.90
N PHE A 222 7.41 36.10 33.08
CA PHE A 222 8.26 37.22 33.53
C PHE A 222 9.22 37.59 32.38
N ALA A 223 8.94 38.72 31.72
CA ALA A 223 9.95 39.39 30.88
C ALA A 223 10.98 40.07 31.80
N PRO A 224 12.24 40.24 31.35
CA PRO A 224 12.54 41.56 30.77
C PRO A 224 13.61 41.57 29.67
N GLY A 225 13.54 42.60 28.81
CA GLY A 225 14.73 43.29 28.32
C GLY A 225 15.09 43.13 26.84
N ALA A 226 14.58 44.03 26.01
CA ALA A 226 15.21 44.47 24.75
C ALA A 226 16.50 45.29 25.06
N PRO A 227 17.30 45.83 24.10
CA PRO A 227 17.07 45.90 22.64
C PRO A 227 18.32 45.74 21.73
N GLY A 228 18.11 45.68 20.41
CA GLY A 228 18.96 46.42 19.47
C GLY A 228 19.41 45.68 18.20
N GLY A 229 19.02 46.24 17.05
CA GLY A 229 19.89 46.31 15.86
C GLY A 229 19.40 45.63 14.58
N ASP A 230 18.61 46.35 13.79
CA ASP A 230 18.67 46.32 12.31
C ASP A 230 19.76 47.34 11.84
N PRO A 231 20.28 47.34 10.58
CA PRO A 231 19.63 46.86 9.36
C PRO A 231 20.53 46.33 8.19
N PHE A 232 19.90 46.04 7.04
CA PHE A 232 20.40 46.06 5.65
C PHE A 232 21.26 44.84 5.17
N VAL A 233 20.98 44.14 4.06
CA VAL A 233 21.04 44.56 2.64
C VAL A 233 20.38 43.50 1.70
N ASP A 234 19.71 44.00 0.65
CA ASP A 234 19.26 43.35 -0.60
C ASP A 234 20.34 42.57 -1.39
N ALA A 235 19.99 41.43 -2.00
CA ALA A 235 20.44 41.08 -3.36
C ALA A 235 19.70 39.85 -3.93
N GLN A 236 18.87 40.09 -4.95
CA GLN A 236 18.40 39.12 -5.93
C GLN A 236 19.56 38.68 -6.85
N THR A 237 19.64 37.38 -7.22
CA THR A 237 19.68 36.88 -8.63
C THR A 237 19.88 35.36 -8.74
N GLU A 238 18.93 34.66 -9.39
CA GLU A 238 19.15 33.44 -10.20
C GLU A 238 19.92 33.82 -11.52
N PRO A 239 20.33 32.92 -12.47
CA PRO A 239 19.89 31.53 -12.70
C PRO A 239 20.90 30.50 -13.32
N THR A 240 20.39 29.27 -13.53
CA THR A 240 20.66 28.27 -14.60
C THR A 240 21.97 27.46 -14.67
N GLY A 241 21.80 26.13 -14.83
CA GLY A 241 22.81 25.20 -15.33
C GLY A 241 22.31 23.75 -15.40
N SER A 242 21.84 23.32 -16.56
CA SER A 242 21.31 21.98 -16.87
C SER A 242 22.39 20.90 -17.00
N VAL A 243 22.11 19.67 -16.56
CA VAL A 243 22.91 18.45 -16.84
C VAL A 243 21.96 17.33 -17.32
N PRO A 244 22.30 16.57 -18.39
CA PRO A 244 21.43 15.53 -18.95
C PRO A 244 21.61 14.16 -18.26
N PRO A 245 20.62 13.26 -18.28
CA PRO A 245 20.78 11.91 -17.69
C PRO A 245 21.32 10.88 -18.70
N GLU A 246 22.26 10.05 -18.24
CA GLU A 246 22.69 8.79 -18.89
C GLU A 246 21.71 7.64 -18.58
N PRO A 247 21.61 6.60 -19.43
CA PRO A 247 20.63 5.55 -19.30
C PRO A 247 21.03 4.50 -18.24
N GLY A 248 20.23 4.40 -17.19
CA GLY A 248 20.38 3.43 -16.10
C GLY A 248 20.00 2.01 -16.49
N HIS A 249 20.86 1.07 -16.11
CA HIS A 249 20.70 -0.37 -16.19
C HIS A 249 19.46 -0.88 -15.44
N VAL A 250 18.67 -1.76 -16.07
CA VAL A 250 17.66 -2.57 -15.39
C VAL A 250 18.33 -3.61 -14.49
N SER A 251 18.17 -3.44 -13.17
CA SER A 251 18.64 -4.40 -12.16
C SER A 251 17.56 -5.47 -11.89
N PRO A 252 17.90 -6.77 -11.94
CA PRO A 252 16.98 -7.87 -11.61
C PRO A 252 16.93 -8.05 -10.09
N GLY A 253 15.97 -7.42 -9.40
CA GLY A 253 15.93 -7.40 -7.93
C GLY A 253 14.57 -7.44 -7.24
N THR A 254 13.45 -7.58 -7.94
CA THR A 254 12.15 -7.16 -7.37
C THR A 254 11.26 -8.25 -6.74
N ALA A 255 11.54 -9.54 -6.93
CA ALA A 255 10.65 -10.59 -6.40
C ALA A 255 10.92 -10.95 -4.92
N MET A 256 12.20 -10.96 -4.51
CA MET A 256 12.61 -11.39 -3.16
C MET A 256 12.77 -10.26 -2.15
N GLN A 257 12.78 -8.99 -2.59
CA GLN A 257 12.81 -7.86 -1.66
C GLN A 257 11.46 -7.75 -0.92
N GLN A 258 10.36 -8.01 -1.63
CA GLN A 258 8.98 -8.03 -1.09
C GLN A 258 8.67 -9.22 -0.16
N LEU A 259 9.55 -10.22 -0.06
CA LEU A 259 9.40 -11.38 0.83
C LEU A 259 10.42 -11.38 1.97
N ARG A 260 11.49 -10.56 1.92
CA ARG A 260 12.54 -10.51 2.95
C ARG A 260 12.15 -9.71 4.19
N ASP A 261 11.21 -8.78 4.06
CA ASP A 261 10.81 -7.88 5.16
C ASP A 261 9.66 -8.44 6.02
N LEU A 262 9.47 -9.76 5.99
CA LEU A 262 8.42 -10.49 6.71
C LEU A 262 8.95 -11.25 7.94
N ARG A 263 10.09 -10.83 8.49
CA ARG A 263 10.72 -11.43 9.68
C ARG A 263 10.74 -10.49 10.87
#